data_AF-A0A7X8M8I0-F1
#
_entry.id   AF-A0A7X8M8I0-F1
#
_cell.length_a   1.000
_cell.length_b   1.000
_cell.length_c   1.000
_cell.angle_alpha   90.00
_cell.angle_beta   90.00
_cell.angle_gamma   90.00
#
_symmetry.space_group_name_H-M   'P 1'
#
loop_
_entity.id
_entity.type
_entity.pdbx_description
1 polymer ?
#
loop_
_entity_poly.entity_id
_entity_poly.type
_entity_poly.pdbx_seq_one_letter_code
_entity_poly.pdbx_strand_id
1 'polypeptide(L)'
;VHFLIHSDPYGPVSHAHADQNAFTLEAFGAELAIASGYYPWYNSDHHSQWQWESKSSNTITFNNGIGQVKRDARSVGRIVHFLHSDVFDYVEADATQAYQGRLKECTRQVVHVRPGVFVMLDRVSAPEPVTFEWRLHANSPIVMNGDGWLVSRQNASLEVHFYSPADLKLTLHEGAEPPPEREAPVQYYALASTTAPTPAANYLSVLVPKRRNGTPEVSITSLSVKGGAGLRVAVDGVESLIAFNTSSQVLEIAGVTTQGPVLAVQLNAGGAPTAHLSVEQSH
;
A
#
# COMPACT_ATOMS: atom_id res chain seq x y z
N VAL A 1 -10.96 12.41 3.50
CA VAL A 1 -9.89 11.55 2.95
C VAL A 1 -10.59 10.31 2.43
N HIS A 2 -10.34 9.94 1.18
CA HIS A 2 -10.89 8.77 0.54
C HIS A 2 -9.73 7.85 0.17
N PHE A 3 -9.77 6.62 0.68
CA PHE A 3 -8.83 5.57 0.36
C PHE A 3 -9.62 4.42 -0.25
N LEU A 4 -9.20 3.98 -1.43
CA LEU A 4 -9.79 2.84 -2.10
C LEU A 4 -8.71 1.78 -2.24
N ILE A 5 -9.03 0.55 -1.87
CA ILE A 5 -8.26 -0.65 -2.23
C ILE A 5 -9.15 -1.54 -3.08
N HIS A 6 -8.58 -2.11 -4.13
CA HIS A 6 -9.30 -2.96 -5.07
C HIS A 6 -8.71 -4.38 -5.05
N SER A 7 -9.56 -5.37 -4.77
CA SER A 7 -9.20 -6.80 -4.84
C SER A 7 -10.48 -7.63 -4.94
N ASP A 8 -10.72 -8.26 -6.09
CA ASP A 8 -12.03 -8.82 -6.45
C ASP A 8 -11.94 -10.19 -7.16
N PRO A 9 -13.05 -10.97 -7.17
CA PRO A 9 -13.07 -12.31 -7.76
C PRO A 9 -13.29 -12.31 -9.28
N TYR A 10 -13.26 -11.17 -9.98
CA TYR A 10 -13.60 -11.06 -11.40
C TYR A 10 -12.37 -11.10 -12.31
N GLY A 11 -11.25 -10.57 -11.82
CA GLY A 11 -10.00 -10.48 -12.58
C GLY A 11 -10.04 -9.48 -13.76
N PRO A 12 -8.90 -9.28 -14.45
CA PRO A 12 -8.70 -8.28 -15.51
C PRO A 12 -9.35 -8.63 -16.85
N VAL A 13 -10.63 -9.00 -16.88
CA VAL A 13 -11.39 -9.26 -18.12
C VAL A 13 -12.23 -8.06 -18.55
N SER A 14 -12.59 -8.02 -19.83
CA SER A 14 -13.40 -6.94 -20.43
C SER A 14 -12.75 -5.55 -20.29
N HIS A 15 -13.15 -4.76 -19.30
CA HIS A 15 -12.63 -3.41 -19.04
C HIS A 15 -11.82 -3.31 -17.75
N ALA A 16 -11.65 -4.41 -17.00
CA ALA A 16 -10.82 -4.45 -15.81
C ALA A 16 -9.33 -4.52 -16.16
N HIS A 17 -8.49 -4.05 -15.25
CA HIS A 17 -7.03 -4.01 -15.36
C HIS A 17 -6.39 -5.00 -14.37
N ALA A 18 -5.09 -5.25 -14.54
CA ALA A 18 -4.34 -6.17 -13.69
C ALA A 18 -3.86 -5.46 -12.40
N ASP A 19 -4.82 -4.98 -11.61
CA ASP A 19 -4.65 -4.05 -10.49
C ASP A 19 -5.17 -4.59 -9.15
N GLN A 20 -5.20 -5.92 -8.98
CA GLN A 20 -5.53 -6.53 -7.69
C GLN A 20 -4.57 -6.03 -6.59
N ASN A 21 -5.10 -5.80 -5.39
CA ASN A 21 -4.45 -5.13 -4.26
C ASN A 21 -3.96 -3.69 -4.53
N ALA A 22 -4.27 -3.07 -5.67
CA ALA A 22 -3.92 -1.68 -5.89
C ALA A 22 -4.75 -0.75 -4.98
N PHE A 23 -4.20 0.43 -4.68
CA PHE A 23 -4.92 1.47 -3.98
C PHE A 23 -4.94 2.80 -4.74
N THR A 24 -5.89 3.66 -4.41
CA THR A 24 -5.86 5.10 -4.71
C THR A 24 -6.13 5.89 -3.45
N LEU A 25 -5.64 7.13 -3.41
CA LEU A 25 -5.81 8.02 -2.26
C LEU A 25 -6.10 9.44 -2.75
N GLU A 26 -7.23 9.96 -2.30
CA GLU A 26 -7.65 11.34 -2.48
C GLU A 26 -7.84 12.01 -1.12
N ALA A 27 -7.28 13.20 -0.94
CA ALA A 27 -7.44 13.93 0.29
C ALA A 27 -7.56 15.43 0.03
N PHE A 28 -8.42 16.07 0.82
CA PHE A 28 -8.58 17.52 0.83
C PHE A 28 -8.83 18.14 -0.56
N GLY A 29 -9.56 17.41 -1.42
CA GLY A 29 -9.93 17.85 -2.76
C GLY A 29 -8.88 17.61 -3.86
N ALA A 30 -7.81 16.85 -3.56
CA ALA A 30 -6.78 16.50 -4.54
C ALA A 30 -6.54 14.99 -4.61
N GLU A 31 -6.29 14.49 -5.81
CA GLU A 31 -5.79 13.14 -6.05
C GLU A 31 -4.27 13.06 -5.79
N LEU A 32 -3.89 12.22 -4.83
CA LEU A 32 -2.51 12.14 -4.31
C LEU A 32 -1.84 10.81 -4.66
N ALA A 33 -2.63 9.73 -4.78
CA ALA A 33 -2.21 8.46 -5.36
C ALA A 33 -3.26 8.00 -6.37
N ILE A 34 -2.86 7.82 -7.63
CA ILE A 34 -3.79 7.57 -8.75
C ILE A 34 -3.57 6.19 -9.37
N ALA A 35 -4.54 5.71 -10.15
CA ALA A 35 -4.27 4.75 -11.22
C ALA A 35 -3.79 5.53 -12.45
N SER A 36 -2.65 5.15 -13.02
CA SER A 36 -2.01 5.92 -14.09
C SER A 36 -2.44 5.48 -15.50
N GLY A 37 -2.14 6.34 -16.45
CA GLY A 37 -2.42 6.19 -17.87
C GLY A 37 -3.63 6.99 -18.34
N TYR A 38 -3.62 7.33 -19.62
CA TYR A 38 -4.71 8.05 -20.28
C TYR A 38 -5.26 7.21 -21.40
N TYR A 39 -6.58 7.04 -21.43
CA TYR A 39 -7.23 6.23 -22.44
C TYR A 39 -7.26 6.95 -23.80
N PRO A 40 -6.55 6.45 -24.82
CA PRO A 40 -6.58 7.06 -26.14
C PRO A 40 -7.66 6.37 -27.00
N TRP A 41 -7.55 5.05 -27.18
CA TRP A 41 -8.59 4.15 -27.70
C TRP A 41 -8.28 2.71 -27.27
N TYR A 42 -9.26 1.82 -27.45
CA TYR A 42 -9.14 0.43 -27.06
C TYR A 42 -8.01 -0.27 -27.83
N ASN A 43 -7.16 -0.97 -27.07
CA ASN A 43 -6.03 -1.75 -27.57
C ASN A 43 -4.97 -0.94 -28.33
N SER A 44 -4.84 0.35 -28.02
CA SER A 44 -3.62 1.08 -28.34
C SER A 44 -2.42 0.47 -27.61
N ASP A 45 -1.20 0.88 -27.98
CA ASP A 45 0.02 0.42 -27.30
C ASP A 45 0.03 0.91 -25.85
N HIS A 46 -0.33 2.16 -25.59
CA HIS A 46 -0.46 2.66 -24.21
C HIS A 46 -1.52 1.89 -23.41
N HIS A 47 -2.70 1.66 -23.99
CA HIS A 47 -3.77 0.95 -23.30
C HIS A 47 -3.34 -0.49 -22.97
N SER A 48 -2.79 -1.20 -23.94
CA SER A 48 -2.50 -2.63 -23.81
C SER A 48 -1.19 -2.93 -23.09
N GLN A 49 -0.18 -2.07 -23.17
CA GLN A 49 1.17 -2.30 -22.63
C GLN A 49 1.51 -1.42 -21.41
N TRP A 50 0.63 -0.46 -21.06
CA TRP A 50 0.72 0.30 -19.81
C TRP A 50 -0.54 0.12 -18.95
N GLN A 51 -1.70 0.61 -19.38
CA GLN A 51 -2.91 0.67 -18.52
C GLN A 51 -3.40 -0.70 -18.04
N TRP A 52 -3.34 -1.72 -18.89
CA TRP A 52 -3.72 -3.08 -18.50
C TRP A 52 -2.73 -3.76 -17.55
N GLU A 53 -1.50 -3.24 -17.44
CA GLU A 53 -0.43 -3.85 -16.66
C GLU A 53 -0.41 -3.33 -15.22
N SER A 54 0.01 -4.19 -14.29
CA SER A 54 0.16 -3.81 -12.86
C SER A 54 1.13 -2.66 -12.65
N LYS A 55 2.13 -2.47 -13.54
CA LYS A 55 3.10 -1.35 -13.47
C LYS A 55 2.46 0.04 -13.62
N SER A 56 1.20 0.13 -14.02
CA SER A 56 0.45 1.38 -14.08
C SER A 56 -0.34 1.72 -12.80
N SER A 57 -0.32 0.83 -11.81
CA SER A 57 -1.12 0.91 -10.59
C SER A 57 -0.27 0.88 -9.32
N ASN A 58 -0.83 1.35 -8.21
CA ASN A 58 -0.16 1.35 -6.90
C ASN A 58 -0.19 -0.05 -6.25
N THR A 59 0.41 -1.04 -6.91
CA THR A 59 0.49 -2.45 -6.47
C THR A 59 1.93 -2.95 -6.58
N ILE A 60 2.17 -4.20 -6.21
CA ILE A 60 3.50 -4.82 -6.26
C ILE A 60 3.84 -5.23 -7.70
N THR A 61 5.03 -4.87 -8.14
CA THR A 61 5.69 -5.46 -9.31
C THR A 61 7.04 -6.05 -8.92
N PHE A 62 7.70 -6.69 -9.87
CA PHE A 62 9.07 -7.15 -9.70
C PHE A 62 9.81 -7.12 -11.05
N ASN A 63 11.14 -7.12 -11.00
CA ASN A 63 12.01 -7.20 -12.18
C ASN A 63 11.60 -6.23 -13.31
N ASN A 64 11.54 -4.94 -13.01
CA ASN A 64 11.18 -3.86 -13.92
C ASN A 64 9.71 -3.92 -14.40
N GLY A 65 8.77 -3.98 -13.46
CA GLY A 65 7.34 -3.83 -13.75
C GLY A 65 6.60 -5.10 -14.15
N ILE A 66 7.21 -6.30 -14.01
CA ILE A 66 6.46 -7.56 -14.16
C ILE A 66 5.45 -7.66 -13.02
N GLY A 67 4.20 -7.93 -13.37
CA GLY A 67 3.10 -7.98 -12.42
C GLY A 67 2.16 -9.16 -12.62
N GLN A 68 0.90 -8.92 -12.32
CA GLN A 68 -0.21 -9.86 -12.46
C GLN A 68 -0.43 -10.25 -13.93
N VAL A 69 -1.07 -11.39 -14.17
CA VAL A 69 -1.40 -11.80 -15.53
C VAL A 69 -2.61 -11.00 -16.02
N LYS A 70 -2.40 -10.01 -16.89
CA LYS A 70 -3.49 -9.25 -17.52
C LYS A 70 -4.36 -10.11 -18.44
N ARG A 71 -5.60 -9.68 -18.67
CA ARG A 71 -6.54 -10.28 -19.66
C ARG A 71 -6.90 -11.74 -19.39
N ASP A 72 -6.90 -12.16 -18.13
CA ASP A 72 -7.23 -13.52 -17.71
C ASP A 72 -8.18 -13.51 -16.51
N ALA A 73 -9.34 -14.16 -16.65
CA ALA A 73 -10.35 -14.25 -15.59
C ALA A 73 -9.85 -14.98 -14.33
N ARG A 74 -8.77 -15.76 -14.45
CA ARG A 74 -8.17 -16.46 -13.31
C ARG A 74 -7.32 -15.53 -12.44
N SER A 75 -6.96 -14.35 -12.94
CA SER A 75 -6.12 -13.39 -12.22
C SER A 75 -6.93 -12.57 -11.22
N VAL A 76 -7.52 -13.27 -10.26
CA VAL A 76 -8.43 -12.71 -9.26
C VAL A 76 -7.67 -12.31 -7.99
N GLY A 77 -8.26 -11.39 -7.24
CA GLY A 77 -7.94 -11.10 -5.85
C GLY A 77 -9.13 -11.37 -4.94
N ARG A 78 -9.02 -10.93 -3.69
CA ARG A 78 -10.11 -10.91 -2.72
C ARG A 78 -9.78 -10.01 -1.55
N ILE A 79 -10.81 -9.43 -0.94
CA ILE A 79 -10.75 -8.94 0.42
C ILE A 79 -10.89 -10.14 1.37
N VAL A 80 -9.85 -10.43 2.14
CA VAL A 80 -9.78 -11.52 3.12
C VAL A 80 -10.48 -11.12 4.41
N HIS A 81 -10.14 -9.94 4.94
CA HIS A 81 -10.72 -9.40 6.16
C HIS A 81 -11.07 -7.93 5.97
N PHE A 82 -12.17 -7.49 6.61
CA PHE A 82 -12.52 -6.09 6.75
C PHE A 82 -13.11 -5.86 8.14
N LEU A 83 -12.53 -4.91 8.88
CA LEU A 83 -13.01 -4.51 10.20
C LEU A 83 -13.13 -2.99 10.24
N HIS A 84 -14.15 -2.51 10.92
CA HIS A 84 -14.44 -1.10 11.11
C HIS A 84 -14.66 -0.81 12.60
N SER A 85 -14.14 0.32 13.06
CA SER A 85 -14.38 0.86 14.40
C SER A 85 -14.30 2.39 14.39
N ASP A 86 -14.63 2.98 15.54
CA ASP A 86 -14.60 4.43 15.75
C ASP A 86 -13.19 5.03 15.65
N VAL A 87 -12.13 4.24 15.84
CA VAL A 87 -10.73 4.71 15.88
C VAL A 87 -9.85 4.11 14.78
N PHE A 88 -10.17 2.90 14.34
CA PHE A 88 -9.41 2.15 13.34
C PHE A 88 -10.33 1.54 12.28
N ASP A 89 -9.85 1.46 11.04
CA ASP A 89 -10.33 0.50 10.05
C ASP A 89 -9.19 -0.46 9.70
N TYR A 90 -9.54 -1.70 9.35
CA TYR A 90 -8.58 -2.68 8.84
C TYR A 90 -9.12 -3.35 7.59
N VAL A 91 -8.24 -3.56 6.62
CA VAL A 91 -8.51 -4.39 5.46
C VAL A 91 -7.29 -5.25 5.14
N GLU A 92 -7.54 -6.51 4.85
CA GLU A 92 -6.56 -7.44 4.31
C GLU A 92 -7.02 -7.90 2.94
N ALA A 93 -6.15 -7.76 1.95
CA ALA A 93 -6.42 -8.14 0.57
C ALA A 93 -5.34 -9.10 0.07
N ASP A 94 -5.74 -10.11 -0.71
CA ASP A 94 -4.86 -11.15 -1.24
C ASP A 94 -4.97 -11.19 -2.76
N ALA A 95 -3.87 -10.84 -3.43
CA ALA A 95 -3.74 -10.85 -4.88
C ALA A 95 -2.87 -12.01 -5.37
N THR A 96 -2.50 -12.97 -4.52
CA THR A 96 -1.54 -14.03 -4.85
C THR A 96 -1.94 -14.79 -6.12
N GLN A 97 -3.22 -15.11 -6.27
CA GLN A 97 -3.73 -15.81 -7.45
C GLN A 97 -3.58 -14.96 -8.74
N ALA A 98 -3.66 -13.63 -8.65
CA ALA A 98 -3.47 -12.72 -9.79
C ALA A 98 -2.09 -12.81 -10.44
N TYR A 99 -1.07 -13.24 -9.67
CA TYR A 99 0.29 -13.47 -10.17
C TYR A 99 0.47 -14.86 -10.79
N GLN A 100 -0.50 -15.78 -10.64
CA GLN A 100 -0.51 -17.12 -11.25
C GLN A 100 0.82 -17.88 -11.13
N GLY A 101 1.39 -17.91 -9.92
CA GLY A 101 2.65 -18.62 -9.62
C GLY A 101 3.92 -17.83 -9.93
N ARG A 102 3.82 -16.62 -10.51
CA ARG A 102 4.95 -15.66 -10.58
C ARG A 102 5.37 -15.22 -9.18
N LEU A 103 4.40 -15.07 -8.27
CA LEU A 103 4.60 -14.88 -6.84
C LEU A 103 3.92 -16.03 -6.08
N LYS A 104 4.49 -16.40 -4.94
CA LYS A 104 3.95 -17.35 -3.96
C LYS A 104 3.05 -16.68 -2.93
N GLU A 105 3.26 -15.38 -2.69
CA GLU A 105 2.47 -14.56 -1.77
C GLU A 105 2.47 -13.12 -2.29
N CYS A 106 1.30 -12.49 -2.27
CA CYS A 106 1.16 -11.05 -2.46
C CYS A 106 -0.08 -10.56 -1.68
N THR A 107 0.10 -10.30 -0.39
CA THR A 107 -0.96 -9.80 0.49
C THR A 107 -0.68 -8.36 0.89
N ARG A 108 -1.74 -7.55 0.99
CA ARG A 108 -1.70 -6.17 1.48
C ARG A 108 -2.63 -6.03 2.66
N GLN A 109 -2.07 -5.60 3.79
CA GLN A 109 -2.80 -5.30 5.01
C GLN A 109 -2.74 -3.80 5.24
N VAL A 110 -3.86 -3.17 5.52
CA VAL A 110 -3.95 -1.71 5.76
C VAL A 110 -4.71 -1.46 7.04
N VAL A 111 -4.08 -0.73 7.95
CA VAL A 111 -4.75 -0.13 9.12
C VAL A 111 -4.89 1.36 8.88
N HIS A 112 -6.13 1.84 8.85
CA HIS A 112 -6.42 3.27 8.87
C HIS A 112 -6.53 3.73 10.33
N VAL A 113 -5.58 4.57 10.76
CA VAL A 113 -5.59 5.27 12.04
C VAL A 113 -6.26 6.63 11.82
N ARG A 114 -7.37 6.88 12.51
CA ARG A 114 -8.12 8.12 12.34
C ARG A 114 -7.40 9.32 13.00
N PRO A 115 -7.50 10.52 12.41
CA PRO A 115 -8.02 10.79 11.06
C PRO A 115 -6.96 10.65 9.96
N GLY A 116 -7.12 9.67 9.07
CA GLY A 116 -6.52 9.70 7.74
C GLY A 116 -5.10 9.17 7.58
N VAL A 117 -4.48 8.57 8.61
CA VAL A 117 -3.15 7.93 8.47
C VAL A 117 -3.34 6.45 8.10
N PHE A 118 -2.64 5.97 7.08
CA PHE A 118 -2.74 4.57 6.65
C PHE A 118 -1.39 3.87 6.86
N VAL A 119 -1.36 2.87 7.73
CA VAL A 119 -0.21 1.99 7.93
C VAL A 119 -0.44 0.73 7.11
N MET A 120 0.52 0.35 6.27
CA MET A 120 0.40 -0.79 5.38
C MET A 120 1.52 -1.80 5.59
N LEU A 121 1.17 -3.08 5.57
CA LEU A 121 2.11 -4.17 5.42
C LEU A 121 1.83 -4.90 4.10
N ASP A 122 2.78 -4.87 3.17
CA ASP A 122 2.80 -5.76 2.02
C ASP A 122 3.73 -6.93 2.31
N ARG A 123 3.23 -8.17 2.16
CA ARG A 123 4.03 -9.39 2.23
C ARG A 123 4.11 -10.01 0.85
N VAL A 124 5.34 -10.21 0.38
CA VAL A 124 5.59 -10.72 -0.97
C VAL A 124 6.63 -11.83 -0.91
N SER A 125 6.38 -12.90 -1.67
CA SER A 125 7.36 -13.96 -1.87
C SER A 125 7.26 -14.53 -3.28
N ALA A 126 8.38 -15.04 -3.79
CA ALA A 126 8.53 -15.53 -5.15
C ALA A 126 9.10 -16.96 -5.16
N PRO A 127 8.86 -17.74 -6.23
CA PRO A 127 9.47 -19.06 -6.37
C PRO A 127 11.00 -18.99 -6.46
N GLU A 128 11.51 -17.99 -7.18
CA GLU A 128 12.93 -17.68 -7.32
C GLU A 128 13.20 -16.25 -6.83
N PRO A 129 14.43 -15.91 -6.40
CA PRO A 129 14.76 -14.55 -5.99
C PRO A 129 14.49 -13.52 -7.10
N VAL A 130 13.74 -12.47 -6.77
CA VAL A 130 13.42 -11.36 -7.67
C VAL A 130 13.67 -10.02 -6.98
N THR A 131 13.79 -8.95 -7.77
CA THR A 131 13.80 -7.59 -7.23
C THR A 131 12.36 -7.11 -7.12
N PHE A 132 11.81 -7.08 -5.91
CA PHE A 132 10.46 -6.59 -5.65
C PHE A 132 10.40 -5.07 -5.77
N GLU A 133 9.23 -4.54 -6.13
CA GLU A 133 8.98 -3.12 -6.37
C GLU A 133 7.63 -2.72 -5.78
N TRP A 134 7.65 -1.79 -4.82
CA TRP A 134 6.47 -1.08 -4.34
C TRP A 134 6.28 0.21 -5.14
N ARG A 135 5.07 0.47 -5.64
CA ARG A 135 4.80 1.57 -6.59
C ARG A 135 3.87 2.64 -6.02
N LEU A 136 4.16 3.90 -6.36
CA LEU A 136 3.26 5.04 -6.18
C LEU A 136 3.17 5.85 -7.48
N HIS A 137 1.97 6.20 -7.90
CA HIS A 137 1.68 7.00 -9.09
C HIS A 137 0.98 8.32 -8.71
N ALA A 138 1.31 9.41 -9.40
CA ALA A 138 0.73 10.73 -9.14
C ALA A 138 0.61 11.60 -10.42
N ASN A 139 -0.35 12.54 -10.40
CA ASN A 139 -0.53 13.58 -11.42
C ASN A 139 0.39 14.81 -11.19
N SER A 140 1.38 14.70 -10.32
CA SER A 140 2.35 15.75 -9.98
C SER A 140 3.70 15.11 -9.65
N PRO A 141 4.83 15.83 -9.80
CA PRO A 141 6.14 15.29 -9.47
C PRO A 141 6.17 14.69 -8.07
N ILE A 142 6.73 13.49 -7.97
CA ILE A 142 7.05 12.83 -6.70
C ILE A 142 8.48 13.23 -6.37
N VAL A 143 8.72 13.71 -5.16
CA VAL A 143 10.05 14.12 -4.70
C VAL A 143 10.50 13.30 -3.50
N MET A 144 11.81 13.19 -3.31
CA MET A 144 12.38 12.56 -2.11
C MET A 144 12.03 13.38 -0.86
N ASN A 145 11.74 12.69 0.23
CA ASN A 145 11.47 13.28 1.54
C ASN A 145 12.13 12.40 2.61
N GLY A 146 13.42 12.63 2.88
CA GLY A 146 14.24 11.70 3.64
C GLY A 146 14.30 10.33 2.95
N ASP A 147 14.03 9.27 3.71
CA ASP A 147 13.95 7.88 3.23
C ASP A 147 12.54 7.51 2.73
N GLY A 148 11.79 8.52 2.28
CA GLY A 148 10.43 8.40 1.80
C GLY A 148 10.15 9.35 0.63
N TRP A 149 8.87 9.57 0.36
CA TRP A 149 8.40 10.41 -0.74
C TRP A 149 7.42 11.48 -0.29
N LEU A 150 7.34 12.53 -1.08
CA LEU A 150 6.32 13.58 -0.98
C LEU A 150 5.68 13.79 -2.35
N VAL A 151 4.35 13.73 -2.39
CA VAL A 151 3.53 14.18 -3.51
C VAL A 151 2.80 15.45 -3.06
N SER A 152 2.89 16.55 -3.81
CA SER A 152 2.16 17.78 -3.49
C SER A 152 1.28 18.20 -4.66
N ARG A 153 -0.02 18.39 -4.38
CA ARG A 153 -0.98 18.77 -5.40
C ARG A 153 -2.05 19.70 -4.84
N GLN A 154 -2.21 20.85 -5.50
CA GLN A 154 -3.13 21.92 -5.07
C GLN A 154 -2.90 22.31 -3.59
N ASN A 155 -3.86 22.08 -2.71
CA ASN A 155 -3.81 22.42 -1.28
C ASN A 155 -3.52 21.21 -0.37
N ALA A 156 -3.10 20.09 -0.96
CA ALA A 156 -2.84 18.85 -0.24
C ALA A 156 -1.47 18.25 -0.61
N SER A 157 -0.97 17.40 0.28
CA SER A 157 0.18 16.57 0.00
C SER A 157 -0.02 15.16 0.57
N LEU A 158 0.76 14.21 0.08
CA LEU A 158 0.89 12.87 0.64
C LEU A 158 2.35 12.63 0.93
N GLU A 159 2.66 12.37 2.19
CA GLU A 159 3.95 11.81 2.58
C GLU A 159 3.85 10.29 2.62
N VAL A 160 4.87 9.60 2.10
CA VAL A 160 5.01 8.15 2.17
C VAL A 160 6.31 7.84 2.88
N HIS A 161 6.22 7.12 3.98
CA HIS A 161 7.36 6.72 4.82
C HIS A 161 7.53 5.20 4.76
N PHE A 162 8.77 4.70 4.75
CA PHE A 162 9.08 3.27 4.80
C PHE A 162 9.79 2.90 6.10
N TYR A 163 9.31 1.85 6.75
CA TYR A 163 9.85 1.24 7.97
C TYR A 163 10.13 -0.25 7.76
N SER A 164 10.32 -0.64 6.50
CA SER A 164 10.60 -2.00 6.09
C SER A 164 11.88 -2.52 6.76
N PRO A 165 11.94 -3.80 7.18
CA PRO A 165 13.16 -4.37 7.75
C PRO A 165 14.34 -4.44 6.77
N ALA A 166 14.06 -4.51 5.47
CA ALA A 166 15.06 -4.56 4.41
C ALA A 166 15.33 -3.16 3.86
N ASP A 167 16.59 -2.90 3.52
CA ASP A 167 16.99 -1.68 2.81
C ASP A 167 16.30 -1.59 1.46
N LEU A 168 15.79 -0.39 1.14
CA LEU A 168 15.08 -0.11 -0.10
C LEU A 168 15.86 0.88 -0.95
N LYS A 169 15.91 0.62 -2.27
CA LYS A 169 16.34 1.58 -3.26
C LYS A 169 15.13 2.38 -3.75
N LEU A 170 15.10 3.66 -3.43
CA LEU A 170 14.05 4.58 -3.87
C LEU A 170 14.42 5.24 -5.21
N THR A 171 13.52 5.21 -6.18
CA THR A 171 13.72 5.85 -7.50
C THR A 171 12.47 6.59 -7.94
N LEU A 172 12.67 7.67 -8.70
CA LEU A 172 11.63 8.56 -9.20
C LEU A 172 11.66 8.54 -10.73
N HIS A 173 10.49 8.52 -11.35
CA HIS A 173 10.31 8.38 -12.80
C HIS A 173 9.21 9.32 -13.28
N GLU A 174 9.30 9.73 -14.55
CA GLU A 174 8.24 10.46 -15.24
C GLU A 174 7.83 9.74 -16.51
N GLY A 175 6.57 9.95 -16.90
CA GLY A 175 6.00 9.37 -18.10
C GLY A 175 5.61 7.90 -17.95
N ALA A 176 5.02 7.39 -19.03
CA ALA A 176 4.67 5.99 -19.20
C ALA A 176 5.42 5.44 -20.40
N GLU A 177 5.76 4.16 -20.36
CA GLU A 177 6.35 3.45 -21.49
C GLU A 177 5.49 2.23 -21.83
N PRO A 178 4.80 2.23 -22.99
CA PRO A 178 4.78 3.30 -24.01
C PRO A 178 3.97 4.54 -23.59
N PRO A 179 4.28 5.74 -24.12
CA PRO A 179 3.52 6.95 -23.82
C PRO A 179 2.12 6.91 -24.46
N PRO A 180 1.14 7.67 -23.94
CA PRO A 180 -0.17 7.81 -24.59
C PRO A 180 -0.02 8.33 -26.03
N GLU A 181 -0.77 7.75 -26.97
CA GLU A 181 -0.71 8.15 -28.38
C GLU A 181 -1.37 9.52 -28.63
N ARG A 182 -2.22 9.98 -27.70
CA ARG A 182 -2.78 11.33 -27.69
C ARG A 182 -2.03 12.17 -26.67
N GLU A 183 -1.86 13.45 -26.98
CA GLU A 183 -1.28 14.41 -26.05
C GLU A 183 -2.03 14.39 -24.71
N ALA A 184 -1.29 14.20 -23.62
CA ALA A 184 -1.81 14.13 -22.28
C ALA A 184 -0.78 14.69 -21.28
N PRO A 185 -1.22 15.24 -20.13
CA PRO A 185 -0.31 15.73 -19.11
C PRO A 185 0.61 14.62 -18.57
N VAL A 186 1.87 14.94 -18.30
CA VAL A 186 2.83 13.99 -17.73
C VAL A 186 2.34 13.49 -16.37
N GLN A 187 2.44 12.17 -16.17
CA GLN A 187 2.24 11.50 -14.89
C GLN A 187 3.57 10.97 -14.37
N TYR A 188 3.66 10.81 -13.06
CA TYR A 188 4.90 10.43 -12.37
C TYR A 188 4.68 9.13 -11.61
N TYR A 189 5.74 8.36 -11.44
CA TYR A 189 5.73 7.22 -10.55
C TYR A 189 7.05 7.05 -9.79
N ALA A 190 6.97 6.44 -8.63
CA ALA A 190 8.11 6.16 -7.77
C ALA A 190 8.15 4.68 -7.42
N LEU A 191 9.35 4.12 -7.29
CA LEU A 191 9.60 2.73 -6.95
C LEU A 191 10.46 2.61 -5.70
N ALA A 192 10.00 1.82 -4.74
CA ALA A 192 10.79 1.36 -3.61
C ALA A 192 11.13 -0.11 -3.85
N SER A 193 12.36 -0.36 -4.30
CA SER A 193 12.81 -1.68 -4.72
C SER A 193 13.68 -2.34 -3.66
N THR A 194 13.63 -3.67 -3.56
CA THR A 194 14.69 -4.37 -2.81
C THR A 194 16.05 -4.10 -3.46
N THR A 195 17.10 -3.97 -2.65
CA THR A 195 18.45 -3.63 -3.15
C THR A 195 19.12 -4.76 -3.92
N ALA A 196 18.65 -6.00 -3.73
CA ALA A 196 19.07 -7.20 -4.44
C ALA A 196 17.88 -8.14 -4.67
N PRO A 197 18.00 -9.10 -5.61
CA PRO A 197 17.05 -10.19 -5.74
C PRO A 197 16.92 -10.98 -4.44
N THR A 198 15.69 -11.18 -3.96
CA THR A 198 15.39 -11.89 -2.70
C THR A 198 14.16 -12.79 -2.90
N PRO A 199 14.06 -13.94 -2.20
CA PRO A 199 12.89 -14.81 -2.29
C PRO A 199 11.64 -14.21 -1.63
N ALA A 200 11.79 -13.28 -0.69
CA ALA A 200 10.68 -12.63 0.00
C ALA A 200 11.06 -11.24 0.51
N ALA A 201 10.05 -10.39 0.72
CA ALA A 201 10.18 -9.08 1.33
C ALA A 201 8.91 -8.69 2.08
N ASN A 202 9.06 -7.84 3.09
CA ASN A 202 7.97 -7.16 3.77
C ASN A 202 8.14 -5.65 3.57
N TYR A 203 7.14 -4.98 3.01
CA TYR A 203 7.11 -3.52 2.97
C TYR A 203 6.20 -3.01 4.08
N LEU A 204 6.78 -2.32 5.06
CA LEU A 204 6.02 -1.61 6.09
C LEU A 204 6.03 -0.12 5.71
N SER A 205 4.91 0.40 5.24
CA SER A 205 4.80 1.79 4.79
C SER A 205 3.71 2.57 5.52
N VAL A 206 3.86 3.90 5.55
CA VAL A 206 2.84 4.79 6.11
C VAL A 206 2.53 5.91 5.14
N LEU A 207 1.25 6.09 4.85
CA LEU A 207 0.72 7.15 4.01
C LEU A 207 0.07 8.22 4.89
N VAL A 208 0.59 9.43 4.83
CA VAL A 208 0.13 10.57 5.64
C VAL A 208 -0.34 11.69 4.69
N PRO A 209 -1.63 11.75 4.36
CA PRO A 209 -2.20 12.87 3.64
C PRO A 209 -2.25 14.11 4.54
N LYS A 210 -1.77 15.23 4.02
CA LYS A 210 -1.74 16.53 4.70
C LYS A 210 -2.50 17.58 3.90
N ARG A 211 -3.14 18.52 4.60
CA ARG A 211 -3.66 19.79 4.06
C ARG A 211 -2.69 20.93 4.36
N ARG A 212 -2.55 21.88 3.45
CA ARG A 212 -1.63 23.02 3.63
C ARG A 212 -1.85 23.78 4.96
N ASN A 213 -3.09 23.88 5.42
CA ASN A 213 -3.46 24.54 6.68
C ASN A 213 -4.27 23.60 7.58
N GLY A 214 -3.80 23.35 8.81
CA GLY A 214 -4.53 22.60 9.83
C GLY A 214 -4.38 21.07 9.76
N THR A 215 -3.32 20.54 9.17
CA THR A 215 -3.07 19.09 9.22
C THR A 215 -2.80 18.65 10.64
N PRO A 216 -3.32 17.47 11.05
CA PRO A 216 -2.90 16.84 12.29
C PRO A 216 -1.38 16.72 12.40
N GLU A 217 -0.84 16.95 13.59
CA GLU A 217 0.55 16.63 13.87
C GLU A 217 0.69 15.10 13.91
N VAL A 218 1.49 14.54 13.00
CA VAL A 218 1.71 13.09 12.91
C VAL A 218 3.16 12.78 13.24
N SER A 219 3.37 11.92 14.25
CA SER A 219 4.68 11.34 14.53
C SER A 219 4.61 9.81 14.45
N ILE A 220 5.65 9.20 13.88
CA ILE A 220 5.71 7.76 13.64
C ILE A 220 7.09 7.27 14.07
N THR A 221 7.12 6.20 14.87
CA THR A 221 8.34 5.54 15.31
C THR A 221 8.18 4.03 15.26
N SER A 222 9.28 3.30 15.05
CA SER A 222 9.26 1.84 15.06
C SER A 222 8.87 1.31 16.44
N LEU A 223 7.98 0.31 16.46
CA LEU A 223 7.61 -0.42 17.66
C LEU A 223 8.22 -1.82 17.58
N SER A 224 9.05 -2.16 18.57
CA SER A 224 9.54 -3.53 18.71
C SER A 224 8.40 -4.43 19.17
N VAL A 225 8.03 -5.41 18.35
CA VAL A 225 6.98 -6.39 18.65
C VAL A 225 7.52 -7.78 18.38
N LYS A 226 7.37 -8.69 19.34
CA LYS A 226 7.81 -10.06 19.16
C LYS A 226 6.97 -10.72 18.06
N GLY A 227 7.65 -11.25 17.06
CA GLY A 227 7.01 -12.01 16.00
C GLY A 227 6.17 -11.20 15.00
N GLY A 228 6.34 -9.89 14.99
CA GLY A 228 5.62 -8.98 14.12
C GLY A 228 6.47 -7.78 13.69
N ALA A 229 5.87 -6.92 12.87
CA ALA A 229 6.38 -5.60 12.57
C ALA A 229 5.37 -4.58 13.08
N GLY A 230 5.82 -3.54 13.78
CA GLY A 230 4.92 -2.58 14.40
C GLY A 230 5.41 -1.15 14.36
N LEU A 231 4.47 -0.23 14.49
CA LEU A 231 4.69 1.21 14.57
C LEU A 231 3.91 1.81 15.74
N ARG A 232 4.51 2.81 16.35
CA ARG A 232 3.82 3.78 17.21
C ARG A 232 3.49 4.99 16.36
N VAL A 233 2.21 5.30 16.25
CA VAL A 233 1.66 6.41 15.47
C VAL A 233 0.94 7.35 16.43
N ALA A 234 1.33 8.60 16.49
CA ALA A 234 0.59 9.63 17.22
C ALA A 234 -0.01 10.64 16.23
N VAL A 235 -1.29 10.96 16.41
CA VAL A 235 -2.01 11.96 15.63
C VAL A 235 -2.61 12.99 16.58
N ASP A 236 -2.18 14.24 16.49
CA ASP A 236 -2.53 15.33 17.43
C ASP A 236 -2.35 14.93 18.91
N GLY A 237 -1.28 14.18 19.19
CA GLY A 237 -0.94 13.68 20.53
C GLY A 237 -1.73 12.44 20.98
N VAL A 238 -2.72 11.97 20.21
CA VAL A 238 -3.40 10.70 20.47
C VAL A 238 -2.57 9.55 19.93
N GLU A 239 -2.12 8.67 20.81
CA GLU A 239 -1.19 7.60 20.49
C GLU A 239 -1.91 6.29 20.12
N SER A 240 -1.42 5.62 19.09
CA SER A 240 -1.83 4.29 18.67
C SER A 240 -0.62 3.40 18.39
N LEU A 241 -0.72 2.14 18.79
CA LEU A 241 0.27 1.10 18.55
C LEU A 241 -0.30 0.10 17.56
N ILE A 242 0.34 -0.03 16.41
CA ILE A 242 -0.10 -0.89 15.31
C ILE A 242 0.93 -1.99 15.12
N ALA A 243 0.51 -3.25 15.03
CA ALA A 243 1.38 -4.33 14.62
C ALA A 243 0.70 -5.34 13.73
N PHE A 244 1.51 -5.89 12.84
CA PHE A 244 1.18 -6.94 11.91
C PHE A 244 1.97 -8.19 12.28
N ASN A 245 1.29 -9.34 12.25
CA ASN A 245 1.89 -10.61 12.59
C ASN A 245 2.71 -11.13 11.41
N THR A 246 4.01 -11.33 11.62
CA THR A 246 4.92 -11.80 10.56
C THR A 246 5.40 -13.23 10.77
N SER A 247 5.12 -13.84 11.93
CA SER A 247 5.70 -15.12 12.33
C SER A 247 4.72 -16.13 12.95
N SER A 248 3.42 -15.91 12.82
CA SER A 248 2.36 -16.77 13.41
C SER A 248 2.47 -16.93 14.94
N GLN A 249 3.18 -16.02 15.61
CA GLN A 249 3.27 -15.96 17.06
C GLN A 249 2.13 -15.10 17.62
N VAL A 250 1.85 -15.24 18.91
CA VAL A 250 0.94 -14.30 19.60
C VAL A 250 1.56 -12.91 19.55
N LEU A 251 0.82 -11.94 19.00
CA LEU A 251 1.14 -10.53 19.15
C LEU A 251 0.66 -10.06 20.52
N GLU A 252 1.49 -9.28 21.20
CA GLU A 252 1.14 -8.63 22.46
C GLU A 252 1.59 -7.17 22.44
N ILE A 253 0.65 -6.26 22.67
CA ILE A 253 0.91 -4.82 22.77
C ILE A 253 0.03 -4.23 23.87
N ALA A 254 0.64 -3.51 24.80
CA ALA A 254 -0.05 -2.84 25.91
C ALA A 254 -1.00 -3.77 26.70
N GLY A 255 -0.61 -5.04 26.87
CA GLY A 255 -1.40 -6.05 27.57
C GLY A 255 -2.56 -6.66 26.76
N VAL A 256 -2.77 -6.23 25.52
CA VAL A 256 -3.73 -6.83 24.59
C VAL A 256 -3.00 -7.86 23.73
N THR A 257 -3.61 -9.03 23.54
CA THR A 257 -3.02 -10.12 22.75
C THR A 257 -3.92 -10.55 21.61
N THR A 258 -3.32 -11.07 20.54
CA THR A 258 -4.04 -11.75 19.46
C THR A 258 -3.15 -12.76 18.73
N GLN A 259 -3.77 -13.80 18.16
CA GLN A 259 -3.13 -14.71 17.20
C GLN A 259 -3.44 -14.33 15.75
N GLY A 260 -4.24 -13.29 15.55
CA GLY A 260 -4.60 -12.81 14.22
C GLY A 260 -3.46 -12.11 13.49
N PRO A 261 -3.72 -11.73 12.22
CA PRO A 261 -2.77 -11.00 11.38
C PRO A 261 -2.44 -9.58 11.86
N VAL A 262 -3.30 -8.96 12.69
CA VAL A 262 -3.15 -7.55 13.06
C VAL A 262 -3.62 -7.29 14.50
N LEU A 263 -2.93 -6.37 15.18
CA LEU A 263 -3.35 -5.76 16.44
C LEU A 263 -3.11 -4.25 16.37
N ALA A 264 -4.17 -3.47 16.56
CA ALA A 264 -4.11 -2.02 16.72
C ALA A 264 -4.67 -1.64 18.08
N VAL A 265 -3.98 -0.79 18.84
CA VAL A 265 -4.38 -0.36 20.19
C VAL A 265 -4.20 1.16 20.30
N GLN A 266 -5.27 1.88 20.63
CA GLN A 266 -5.18 3.30 21.00
C GLN A 266 -4.94 3.42 22.51
N LEU A 267 -4.12 4.39 22.90
CA LEU A 267 -3.74 4.63 24.29
C LEU A 267 -4.25 5.99 24.79
N ASN A 268 -4.53 6.08 26.09
CA ASN A 268 -4.69 7.36 26.77
C ASN A 268 -3.33 7.99 27.13
N ALA A 269 -3.35 9.21 27.66
CA ALA A 269 -2.14 9.92 28.11
C ALA A 269 -1.33 9.18 29.21
N GLY A 270 -1.95 8.25 29.94
CA GLY A 270 -1.29 7.40 30.92
C GLY A 270 -0.73 6.09 30.35
N GLY A 271 -0.83 5.87 29.03
CA GLY A 271 -0.36 4.67 28.36
C GLY A 271 -1.28 3.44 28.48
N ALA A 272 -2.49 3.59 29.02
CA ALA A 272 -3.45 2.49 29.12
C ALA A 272 -4.32 2.39 27.85
N PRO A 273 -4.67 1.17 27.39
CA PRO A 273 -5.56 0.97 26.25
C PRO A 273 -6.93 1.65 26.43
N THR A 274 -7.39 2.37 25.42
CA THR A 274 -8.74 2.98 25.34
C THR A 274 -9.62 2.31 24.29
N ALA A 275 -9.01 1.78 23.23
CA ALA A 275 -9.68 1.04 22.17
C ALA A 275 -8.68 0.09 21.52
N HIS A 276 -9.17 -1.00 20.92
CA HIS A 276 -8.34 -1.90 20.13
C HIS A 276 -9.12 -2.50 18.96
N LEU A 277 -8.39 -2.94 17.95
CA LEU A 277 -8.89 -3.70 16.81
C LEU A 277 -7.94 -4.88 16.57
N SER A 278 -8.50 -6.07 16.45
CA SER A 278 -7.75 -7.25 16.00
C SER A 278 -8.67 -8.17 15.23
N VAL A 279 -8.09 -8.95 14.32
CA VAL A 279 -8.79 -10.07 13.70
C VAL A 279 -8.68 -11.26 14.65
N GLU A 280 -9.79 -11.86 15.02
CA GLU A 280 -9.77 -13.17 15.69
C GLU A 280 -9.63 -14.27 14.63
N GLN A 281 -8.82 -15.30 14.89
CA GLN A 281 -8.78 -16.45 13.98
C GLN A 281 -10.17 -17.11 13.98
N SER A 282 -10.76 -17.25 12.80
CA SER A 282 -11.91 -18.13 12.63
C SER A 282 -11.43 -19.57 12.78
N HIS A 283 -12.03 -20.31 13.72
CA HIS A 283 -11.81 -21.74 13.92
C HIS A 283 -12.21 -22.58 12.72
#